data_AF-A0A8J3YFN3-F1
#
_entry.id   AF-A0A8J3YFN3-F1
#
_cell.length_a   1.000
_cell.length_b   1.000
_cell.length_c   1.000
_cell.angle_alpha   90.00
_cell.angle_beta   90.00
_cell.angle_gamma   90.00
#
_symmetry.space_group_name_H-M   'P 1'
#
loop_
_entity.id
_entity.type
_entity.pdbx_description
1 polymer ?
#
loop_
_entity_poly.entity_id
_entity_poly.type
_entity_poly.pdbx_seq_one_letter_code
_entity_poly.pdbx_strand_id
1 'polypeptide(L)' 'MSQETVSDLHSYVLDRLDSHLAELQRLRRELAGRHLTPPGERRRLAAATATAALRYGRDIDSVLEESP' A
#
# COMPACT_ATOMS: atom_id res chain seq x y z
N MET A 1 0.89 23.39 19.09
CA MET A 1 1.00 21.97 18.72
C MET A 1 2.43 21.55 18.95
N SER A 2 2.62 20.49 19.74
CA SER A 2 3.95 20.04 20.19
C SER A 2 4.69 19.36 19.04
N GLN A 3 6.02 19.53 18.93
CA GLN A 3 6.87 18.83 17.97
C GLN A 3 6.72 17.29 18.04
N GLU A 4 6.35 16.77 19.21
CA GLU A 4 6.09 15.36 19.49
C GLU A 4 4.95 14.79 18.62
N THR A 5 3.82 15.51 18.48
CA THR A 5 2.66 15.06 17.69
C THR A 5 2.95 15.02 16.19
N VAL A 6 3.80 15.93 15.70
CA VAL A 6 4.24 15.94 14.29
C VAL A 6 5.22 14.79 14.02
N SER A 7 6.10 14.49 14.97
CA SER A 7 7.02 13.35 14.90
C SER A 7 6.28 12.01 14.90
N ASP A 8 5.21 11.90 15.69
CA ASP A 8 4.36 10.71 15.76
C ASP A 8 3.59 10.49 14.45
N LEU A 9 3.01 11.55 13.88
CA LEU A 9 2.34 11.49 12.58
C LEU A 9 3.31 11.11 11.46
N HIS A 10 4.49 11.70 11.43
CA HIS A 10 5.50 11.41 10.41
C HIS A 10 5.93 9.94 10.47
N SER A 11 6.19 9.42 11.67
CA SER A 11 6.55 8.00 11.87
C SER A 11 5.41 7.08 11.45
N TYR A 12 4.17 7.43 11.80
CA TYR A 12 2.99 6.67 11.40
C TYR A 12 2.81 6.61 9.87
N VAL A 13 2.97 7.73 9.17
CA VAL A 13 2.88 7.76 7.70
C VAL A 13 3.97 6.91 7.05
N LEU A 14 5.20 6.96 7.58
CA LEU A 14 6.31 6.13 7.08
C LEU A 14 6.04 4.63 7.30
N ASP A 15 5.57 4.23 8.47
CA ASP A 15 5.22 2.83 8.76
C ASP A 15 4.11 2.31 7.82
N ARG A 16 3.12 3.17 7.50
CA ARG A 16 2.08 2.82 6.52
C ARG A 16 2.64 2.67 5.12
N LEU A 17 3.51 3.59 4.68
CA LEU A 17 4.19 3.50 3.38
C LEU A 17 5.02 2.23 3.25
N ASP A 18 5.79 1.86 4.28
CA ASP A 18 6.60 0.65 4.29
C ASP A 18 5.74 -0.62 4.24
N SER A 19 4.64 -0.64 5.00
CA SER A 19 3.65 -1.72 4.96
C SER A 19 3.03 -1.87 3.56
N HIS A 20 2.71 -0.75 2.91
CA HIS A 20 2.15 -0.73 1.55
C HIS A 20 3.16 -1.24 0.53
N LEU A 21 4.41 -0.80 0.62
CA LEU A 21 5.49 -1.26 -0.24
C LEU A 21 5.70 -2.77 -0.11
N ALA A 22 5.68 -3.30 1.11
CA ALA A 22 5.83 -4.73 1.37
C ALA A 22 4.70 -5.56 0.74
N GLU A 23 3.43 -5.12 0.83
CA GLU A 23 2.30 -5.83 0.21
C GLU A 23 2.39 -5.80 -1.33
N LEU A 24 2.73 -4.65 -1.93
CA LEU A 24 2.91 -4.54 -3.38
C LEU A 24 4.07 -5.41 -3.87
N GLN A 25 5.19 -5.46 -3.15
CA GLN A 25 6.31 -6.35 -3.46
C GLN A 25 5.91 -7.83 -3.33
N ARG A 26 5.06 -8.21 -2.36
CA ARG A 26 4.50 -9.57 -2.25
C ARG A 26 3.65 -9.92 -3.47
N LEU A 27 2.70 -9.06 -3.85
CA LEU A 27 1.84 -9.28 -5.01
C LEU A 27 2.64 -9.35 -6.33
N ARG A 28 3.66 -8.49 -6.47
CA ARG A 28 4.59 -8.53 -7.62
C ARG A 28 5.34 -9.86 -7.69
N ARG A 29 5.84 -10.36 -6.55
CA ARG A 29 6.52 -11.68 -6.49
C ARG A 29 5.57 -12.81 -6.82
N GLU A 30 4.33 -12.77 -6.37
CA GLU A 30 3.31 -13.76 -6.73
C GLU A 30 3.00 -13.76 -8.23
N LEU A 31 2.96 -12.58 -8.86
CA LEU A 31 2.77 -12.44 -10.31
C LEU A 31 3.98 -12.97 -11.09
N ALA A 32 5.19 -12.66 -10.63
CA ALA A 32 6.44 -13.02 -11.29
C ALA A 32 6.83 -14.49 -11.11
N GLY A 33 6.57 -15.07 -9.93
CA GLY A 33 6.97 -16.43 -9.58
C GLY A 33 6.12 -17.52 -10.22
N ARG A 34 4.91 -17.19 -10.67
CA ARG A 34 3.99 -18.17 -11.26
C ARG A 34 4.02 -18.13 -12.78
N HIS A 35 5.08 -18.70 -13.35
CA HIS A 35 5.32 -18.82 -14.79
C HIS A 35 4.20 -19.56 -15.56
N LEU A 36 3.27 -20.23 -14.86
CA LEU A 36 2.16 -21.01 -15.42
C LEU A 36 0.76 -20.55 -14.95
N THR A 37 0.63 -19.32 -14.43
CA THR A 37 -0.67 -18.82 -13.94
C THR A 37 -1.68 -18.73 -15.09
N PRO A 38 -2.85 -19.38 -15.00
CA PRO A 38 -3.91 -19.23 -15.97
C PRO A 38 -4.27 -17.74 -16.18
N PRO A 39 -4.64 -17.31 -17.41
CA PRO A 39 -4.94 -15.90 -17.70
C PRO A 39 -5.94 -15.25 -16.72
N GLY A 40 -6.94 -15.99 -16.25
CA GLY A 40 -7.92 -15.49 -15.30
C GLY A 40 -7.36 -15.22 -13.89
N GLU A 41 -6.35 -15.95 -13.46
CA GLU A 41 -5.70 -15.73 -12.17
C GLU A 41 -4.69 -14.58 -12.24
N ARG A 42 -4.01 -14.38 -13.39
CA ARG A 42 -3.22 -13.16 -13.64
C ARG A 42 -4.08 -11.88 -13.59
N ARG A 43 -5.27 -11.92 -14.19
CA ARG A 43 -6.23 -10.78 -14.13
C ARG A 43 -6.69 -10.51 -12.70
N ARG A 44 -6.99 -11.54 -11.91
CA ARG A 44 -7.38 -11.38 -10.50
C ARG A 44 -6.26 -10.75 -9.68
N LEU A 45 -5.01 -11.16 -9.89
CA LEU A 45 -3.86 -10.61 -9.17
C LEU A 45 -3.56 -9.16 -9.59
N ALA A 46 -3.67 -8.84 -10.88
CA ALA A 46 -3.57 -7.47 -11.37
C ALA A 46 -4.65 -6.55 -10.78
N ALA A 47 -5.91 -7.04 -10.72
CA ALA A 47 -7.01 -6.32 -10.08
C ALA A 47 -6.75 -6.12 -8.58
N ALA A 48 -6.31 -7.17 -7.87
CA ALA A 48 -5.95 -7.07 -6.44
C ALA A 48 -4.84 -6.04 -6.19
N THR A 49 -3.85 -5.98 -7.07
CA THR A 49 -2.75 -4.99 -7.01
C THR A 49 -3.29 -3.56 -7.19
N ALA A 50 -4.15 -3.34 -8.18
CA ALA A 50 -4.77 -2.03 -8.40
C ALA A 50 -5.67 -1.59 -7.23
N THR A 51 -6.46 -2.51 -6.68
CA THR A 51 -7.30 -2.25 -5.50
C THR A 51 -6.46 -1.92 -4.27
N ALA A 52 -5.37 -2.66 -4.03
CA ALA A 52 -4.45 -2.37 -2.94
C ALA A 52 -3.86 -0.96 -3.07
N ALA A 53 -3.34 -0.61 -4.26
CA ALA A 53 -2.80 0.73 -4.52
C ALA A 53 -3.83 1.85 -4.30
N LEU A 54 -5.06 1.69 -4.77
CA LEU A 54 -6.13 2.67 -4.55
C LEU A 54 -6.51 2.81 -3.07
N ARG A 55 -6.62 1.70 -2.34
CA ARG A 55 -6.90 1.70 -0.90
C ARG A 55 -5.82 2.48 -0.14
N TYR A 56 -4.56 2.32 -0.54
CA TYR A 56 -3.43 2.99 0.08
C TYR A 56 -3.35 4.48 -0.20
N GLY A 57 -3.65 4.89 -1.45
CA GLY A 57 -3.75 6.31 -1.76
C GLY A 57 -4.77 6.99 -0.85
N ARG A 58 -5.96 6.39 -0.71
CA ARG A 58 -7.00 6.91 0.19
C ARG A 58 -6.59 6.94 1.65
N ASP A 59 -5.89 5.91 2.12
CA ASP A 59 -5.45 5.83 3.51
C ASP A 59 -4.45 6.96 3.84
N ILE A 60 -3.50 7.23 2.93
CA ILE A 60 -2.55 8.34 3.09
C ILE A 60 -3.27 9.68 2.99
N ASP A 61 -4.17 9.85 2.03
CA ASP A 61 -4.96 11.09 1.87
C ASP A 61 -5.76 11.39 3.14
N SER A 62 -6.45 10.40 3.72
CA SER A 62 -7.19 10.60 4.98
C SER A 62 -6.30 11.02 6.14
N VAL A 63 -5.12 10.42 6.27
CA VAL A 63 -4.16 10.77 7.34
C VAL A 63 -3.61 12.18 7.16
N LEU A 64 -3.37 12.59 5.91
CA LEU A 64 -2.92 13.94 5.59
C LEU A 64 -4.04 14.99 5.75
N GLU A 65 -5.30 14.64 5.46
CA GLU A 65 -6.47 15.52 5.67
C GLU A 65 -6.83 15.68 7.15
N GLU A 66 -6.61 14.65 7.97
CA GLU A 66 -6.82 14.70 9.43
C GLU A 66 -5.70 15.45 10.17
N SER A 67 -4.62 15.81 9.46
CA SER A 67 -3.51 16.58 10.01
C SER A 67 -3.78 18.08 9.87
N PRO A 68 -3.87 18.83 11.00
CA PRO A 68 -4.19 20.26 10.99
C PRO A 68 -3.04 21.16 10.51
#